data_AF-H0HU64-F1
#
_entry.id   AF-H0HU64-F1
#
_cell.length_a   1.000
_cell.length_b   1.000
_cell.length_c   1.000
_cell.angle_alpha   90.00
_cell.angle_beta   90.00
_cell.angle_gamma   90.00
#
_symmetry.space_group_name_H-M   'P 1'
#
loop_
_entity.id
_entity.type
_entity.pdbx_description
1 polymer ?
#
loop_
_entity_poly.entity_id
_entity_poly.type
_entity_poly.pdbx_seq_one_letter_code
_entity_poly.pdbx_strand_id
1 'polypeptide(L)'
;MATVLISTMEDAASGVKFEIYAEEVGGQVVFTIKHITGNADIQGFFVDLGNDGGAITSVGSKSNNMNGSSNDGTKLDGWDYGTALGTVGGSDANYTTPNTEKSFTIAGITSLAQLDGAQLGIRATSTGADGQGSLKLADVVELPPPPPPIDHFPPRTQDISHVDFYMDKDGDGDVDVYVRVNTSAAVNDDLDTWYQTALNFIKSADLTGDGVGNDLQNAVLLGVAIKGGSQEAKVFYELDGNPNDVDPLPTHGILVDNPVGFGGHGLGAYNAVISYDGTTFQVGTAWSGQDYLG
;
A
#
# COMPACT_ATOMS: atom_id res chain seq x y z
N MET A 1 1.63 7.89 -4.33
CA MET A 1 2.42 6.67 -4.63
C MET A 1 3.33 6.97 -5.81
N ALA A 2 4.37 6.17 -6.05
CA ALA A 2 5.21 6.34 -7.23
C ALA A 2 4.54 5.71 -8.46
N THR A 3 4.69 6.33 -9.63
CA THR A 3 4.38 5.70 -10.92
C THR A 3 5.41 4.60 -11.21
N VAL A 4 4.94 3.41 -11.59
CA VAL A 4 5.79 2.23 -11.80
C VAL A 4 5.65 1.75 -13.25
N LEU A 5 6.76 1.40 -13.92
CA LEU A 5 6.74 0.68 -15.20
C LEU A 5 6.37 -0.77 -14.92
N ILE A 6 5.26 -1.24 -15.49
CA ILE A 6 4.70 -2.58 -15.20
C ILE A 6 4.82 -3.56 -16.38
N SER A 7 5.05 -3.09 -17.60
CA SER A 7 5.35 -3.93 -18.76
C SER A 7 5.95 -3.13 -19.91
N THR A 8 6.75 -3.80 -20.73
CA THR A 8 7.24 -3.30 -22.02
C THR A 8 6.84 -4.28 -23.12
N MET A 9 5.93 -3.86 -24.00
CA MET A 9 5.44 -4.71 -25.09
C MET A 9 6.04 -4.29 -26.43
N GLU A 10 6.61 -5.24 -27.16
CA GLU A 10 7.28 -4.98 -28.44
C GLU A 10 6.91 -6.05 -29.48
N ASP A 11 6.64 -5.62 -30.71
CA ASP A 11 6.60 -6.50 -31.88
C ASP A 11 7.79 -6.19 -32.79
N ALA A 12 8.78 -7.08 -32.79
CA ALA A 12 10.01 -6.91 -33.55
C ALA A 12 9.78 -6.81 -35.08
N ALA A 13 8.68 -7.40 -35.58
CA ALA A 13 8.38 -7.41 -37.02
C ALA A 13 7.87 -6.05 -37.51
N SER A 14 6.99 -5.38 -36.76
CA SER A 14 6.48 -4.04 -37.07
C SER A 14 7.32 -2.91 -36.48
N GLY A 15 8.19 -3.19 -35.50
CA GLY A 15 8.95 -2.20 -34.76
C GLY A 15 8.11 -1.37 -33.78
N VAL A 16 6.88 -1.82 -33.52
CA VAL A 16 5.96 -1.18 -32.56
C VAL A 16 6.40 -1.51 -31.14
N LYS A 17 6.50 -0.49 -30.30
CA LYS A 17 6.86 -0.63 -28.88
C LYS A 17 6.01 0.27 -27.98
N PHE A 18 5.52 -0.31 -26.89
CA PHE A 18 4.82 0.39 -25.82
C PHE A 18 5.48 0.15 -24.47
N GLU A 19 5.46 1.17 -23.62
CA GLU A 19 5.70 1.06 -22.18
C GLU A 19 4.39 1.30 -21.45
N ILE A 20 4.08 0.45 -20.47
CA ILE A 20 2.85 0.56 -19.68
C ILE A 20 3.26 0.85 -18.24
N TYR A 21 2.73 1.93 -17.70
CA TYR A 21 2.93 2.36 -16.34
C TYR A 21 1.62 2.24 -15.55
N ALA A 22 1.73 2.11 -14.23
CA ALA A 22 0.60 2.19 -13.32
C ALA A 22 0.93 2.99 -12.05
N GLU A 23 -0.09 3.63 -11.49
CA GLU A 23 -0.01 4.41 -10.25
C GLU A 23 -1.31 4.28 -9.45
N GLU A 24 -1.21 4.11 -8.13
CA GLU A 24 -2.36 4.20 -7.24
C GLU A 24 -2.69 5.65 -6.90
N VAL A 25 -3.87 6.11 -7.29
CA VAL A 25 -4.37 7.46 -7.02
C VAL A 25 -5.82 7.38 -6.53
N GLY A 26 -6.07 7.81 -5.29
CA GLY A 26 -7.42 7.92 -4.75
C GLY A 26 -8.21 6.59 -4.72
N GLY A 27 -7.53 5.47 -4.42
CA GLY A 27 -8.15 4.14 -4.35
C GLY A 27 -8.44 3.49 -5.71
N GLN A 28 -7.85 4.01 -6.78
CA GLN A 28 -7.91 3.45 -8.13
C GLN A 28 -6.51 3.29 -8.69
N VAL A 29 -6.35 2.37 -9.64
CA VAL A 29 -5.14 2.31 -10.46
C VAL A 29 -5.33 3.11 -11.73
N VAL A 30 -4.45 4.09 -11.94
CA VAL A 30 -4.31 4.83 -13.20
C VAL A 30 -3.25 4.14 -14.03
N PHE A 31 -3.65 3.63 -15.20
CA PHE A 31 -2.74 3.10 -16.20
C PHE A 31 -2.29 4.21 -17.12
N THR A 32 -1.01 4.20 -17.52
CA THR A 32 -0.49 5.06 -18.58
C THR A 32 0.20 4.23 -19.65
N ILE A 33 -0.31 4.26 -20.88
CA ILE A 33 0.34 3.62 -22.04
C ILE A 33 1.13 4.69 -22.77
N LYS A 34 2.42 4.45 -22.96
CA LYS A 34 3.34 5.31 -23.70
C LYS A 34 3.79 4.61 -24.98
N HIS A 35 3.51 5.23 -26.12
CA HIS A 35 3.95 4.77 -27.43
C HIS A 35 5.39 5.22 -27.71
N ILE A 36 6.30 4.27 -27.88
CA ILE A 36 7.75 4.54 -27.96
C ILE A 36 8.25 4.56 -29.40
N THR A 37 7.93 3.54 -30.19
CA THR A 37 8.33 3.41 -31.59
C THR A 37 7.28 2.71 -32.43
N GLY A 38 7.40 2.85 -33.75
CA GLY A 38 6.49 2.23 -34.73
C GLY A 38 5.30 3.11 -35.05
N ASN A 39 4.53 2.70 -36.06
CA ASN A 39 3.20 3.26 -36.29
C ASN A 39 2.21 2.34 -35.60
N ALA A 40 1.31 2.88 -34.79
CA ALA A 40 0.28 2.10 -34.16
C ALA A 40 -0.87 3.00 -33.72
N ASP A 41 -2.08 2.52 -33.88
CA ASP A 41 -3.30 3.17 -33.39
C ASP A 41 -3.89 2.28 -32.30
N ILE A 42 -3.86 2.74 -31.06
CA ILE A 42 -4.28 1.95 -29.90
C ILE A 42 -5.80 1.93 -29.81
N GLN A 43 -6.36 0.73 -29.96
CA GLN A 43 -7.79 0.50 -30.02
C GLN A 43 -8.37 0.03 -28.69
N GLY A 44 -7.65 -0.83 -27.98
CA GLY A 44 -8.12 -1.42 -26.73
C GLY A 44 -7.00 -1.81 -25.80
N PHE A 45 -7.29 -1.76 -24.51
CA PHE A 45 -6.43 -2.25 -23.44
C PHE A 45 -7.20 -3.27 -22.61
N PHE A 46 -6.53 -4.34 -22.21
CA PHE A 46 -7.12 -5.50 -21.55
C PHE A 46 -6.26 -5.92 -20.38
N VAL A 47 -6.89 -6.45 -19.33
CA VAL A 47 -6.24 -6.94 -18.12
C VAL A 47 -6.89 -8.25 -17.71
N ASP A 48 -6.07 -9.24 -17.41
CA ASP A 48 -6.46 -10.55 -16.88
C ASP A 48 -5.74 -10.75 -15.55
N LEU A 49 -6.47 -10.62 -14.44
CA LEU A 49 -5.88 -10.67 -13.11
C LEU A 49 -5.59 -12.13 -12.75
N GLY A 50 -4.38 -12.43 -12.28
CA GLY A 50 -4.00 -13.81 -11.98
C GLY A 50 -3.74 -14.68 -13.22
N ASN A 51 -3.92 -14.14 -14.43
CA ASN A 51 -3.61 -14.80 -15.70
C ASN A 51 -4.31 -16.17 -15.84
N ASP A 52 -5.59 -16.24 -15.46
CA ASP A 52 -6.44 -17.44 -15.48
C ASP A 52 -7.45 -17.44 -16.64
N GLY A 53 -7.46 -16.37 -17.45
CA GLY A 53 -8.38 -16.11 -18.54
C GLY A 53 -9.73 -15.60 -18.06
N GLY A 54 -10.41 -14.83 -18.90
CA GLY A 54 -11.69 -14.24 -18.55
C GLY A 54 -12.76 -14.27 -19.64
N ALA A 55 -13.94 -13.73 -19.32
CA ALA A 55 -15.08 -13.74 -20.24
C ALA A 55 -14.98 -12.69 -21.36
N ILE A 56 -14.17 -11.65 -21.17
CA ILE A 56 -14.02 -10.58 -22.15
C ILE A 56 -13.10 -11.06 -23.27
N THR A 57 -13.53 -10.84 -24.51
CA THR A 57 -12.71 -11.12 -25.71
C THR A 57 -12.63 -9.93 -26.66
N SER A 58 -13.40 -8.86 -26.41
CA SER A 58 -13.42 -7.63 -27.20
C SER A 58 -14.03 -6.46 -26.41
N VAL A 59 -13.65 -5.23 -26.74
CA VAL A 59 -14.15 -4.01 -26.07
C VAL A 59 -14.56 -2.94 -27.07
N GLY A 60 -15.67 -2.25 -26.81
CA GLY A 60 -16.26 -1.25 -27.70
C GLY A 60 -16.89 -1.83 -28.97
N SER A 61 -16.14 -2.59 -29.77
CA SER A 61 -16.62 -3.30 -30.96
C SER A 61 -15.99 -4.69 -31.08
N LYS A 62 -16.64 -5.61 -31.80
CA LYS A 62 -16.12 -6.96 -32.06
C LYS A 62 -14.80 -6.97 -32.84
N SER A 63 -14.52 -5.92 -33.62
CA SER A 63 -13.28 -5.77 -34.38
C SER A 63 -12.09 -5.44 -33.48
N ASN A 64 -12.35 -4.89 -32.29
CA ASN A 64 -11.37 -4.63 -31.24
C ASN A 64 -11.32 -5.85 -30.28
N ASN A 65 -10.98 -7.01 -30.82
CA ASN A 65 -10.88 -8.26 -30.08
C ASN A 65 -9.42 -8.59 -29.72
N MET A 66 -9.25 -9.28 -28.60
CA MET A 66 -8.00 -9.84 -28.08
C MET A 66 -8.19 -11.33 -27.74
N ASN A 67 -8.66 -12.13 -28.70
CA ASN A 67 -8.74 -13.59 -28.57
C ASN A 67 -7.73 -14.30 -29.49
N GLY A 68 -7.47 -15.58 -29.21
CA GLY A 68 -6.60 -16.43 -30.03
C GLY A 68 -5.16 -16.41 -29.54
N SER A 69 -4.26 -15.84 -30.33
CA SER A 69 -2.85 -15.68 -29.95
C SER A 69 -2.38 -14.26 -30.26
N SER A 70 -1.45 -13.76 -29.45
CA SER A 70 -0.66 -12.57 -29.74
C SER A 70 0.34 -12.84 -30.87
N ASN A 71 0.99 -11.77 -31.31
CA ASN A 71 1.98 -11.79 -32.38
C ASN A 71 3.21 -12.67 -32.09
N ASP A 72 3.59 -12.82 -30.81
CA ASP A 72 4.68 -13.69 -30.35
C ASP A 72 4.23 -15.13 -30.03
N GLY A 73 2.93 -15.43 -30.19
CA GLY A 73 2.35 -16.75 -29.95
C GLY A 73 1.80 -16.98 -28.55
N THR A 74 1.86 -16.00 -27.65
CA THR A 74 1.20 -16.05 -26.34
C THR A 74 -0.30 -16.27 -26.52
N LYS A 75 -0.87 -17.18 -25.73
CA LYS A 75 -2.30 -17.52 -25.80
C LYS A 75 -3.12 -16.38 -25.18
N LEU A 76 -4.19 -15.98 -25.87
CA LEU A 76 -5.15 -14.96 -25.43
C LEU A 76 -6.49 -15.67 -25.19
N ASP A 77 -6.63 -16.28 -24.02
CA ASP A 77 -7.77 -17.12 -23.63
C ASP A 77 -8.89 -16.38 -22.89
N GLY A 78 -8.78 -15.07 -22.79
CA GLY A 78 -9.84 -14.20 -22.29
C GLY A 78 -9.29 -13.15 -21.34
N TRP A 79 -10.14 -12.22 -20.93
CA TRP A 79 -9.74 -11.11 -20.05
C TRP A 79 -10.83 -10.84 -19.01
N ASP A 80 -10.44 -10.43 -17.82
CA ASP A 80 -11.35 -9.95 -16.77
C ASP A 80 -11.87 -8.55 -17.06
N TYR A 81 -10.97 -7.69 -17.54
CA TYR A 81 -11.25 -6.29 -17.80
C TYR A 81 -10.79 -5.88 -19.18
N GLY A 82 -11.46 -4.86 -19.71
CA GLY A 82 -10.91 -4.15 -20.84
C GLY A 82 -11.63 -2.83 -21.10
N THR A 83 -10.94 -1.95 -21.80
CA THR A 83 -11.42 -0.62 -22.13
C THR A 83 -11.12 -0.30 -23.59
N ALA A 84 -12.10 0.29 -24.27
CA ALA A 84 -11.91 0.80 -25.62
C ALA A 84 -11.21 2.16 -25.53
N LEU A 85 -10.03 2.26 -26.15
CA LEU A 85 -9.22 3.48 -26.16
C LEU A 85 -9.34 4.24 -27.48
N GLY A 86 -9.79 3.58 -28.55
CA GLY A 86 -9.98 4.16 -29.87
C GLY A 86 -11.07 3.48 -30.69
N THR A 87 -11.15 3.83 -31.97
CA THR A 87 -12.18 3.37 -32.92
C THR A 87 -11.56 2.65 -34.11
N VAL A 88 -11.99 1.42 -34.37
CA VAL A 88 -11.36 0.58 -35.41
C VAL A 88 -11.56 1.18 -36.80
N GLY A 89 -10.46 1.42 -37.53
CA GLY A 89 -10.47 1.87 -38.92
C GLY A 89 -10.71 3.37 -39.11
N GLY A 90 -10.70 4.16 -38.05
CA GLY A 90 -10.70 5.62 -38.11
C GLY A 90 -9.28 6.19 -37.91
N SER A 91 -8.96 7.30 -38.57
CA SER A 91 -7.89 8.18 -38.08
C SER A 91 -8.46 8.99 -36.92
N ASP A 92 -8.47 8.42 -35.72
CA ASP A 92 -8.77 9.19 -34.52
C ASP A 92 -7.46 9.71 -33.90
N ALA A 93 -7.60 10.58 -32.89
CA ALA A 93 -6.44 11.21 -32.24
C ALA A 93 -5.61 10.22 -31.38
N ASN A 94 -5.89 8.92 -31.45
CA ASN A 94 -5.29 7.93 -30.57
C ASN A 94 -3.97 7.39 -31.16
N TYR A 95 -2.86 7.97 -30.68
CA TYR A 95 -1.54 7.33 -30.62
C TYR A 95 -0.86 6.93 -31.93
N THR A 96 -1.36 7.37 -33.08
CA THR A 96 -0.78 7.06 -34.42
C THR A 96 0.70 7.42 -34.58
N THR A 97 1.27 8.23 -33.68
CA THR A 97 2.67 8.65 -33.71
C THR A 97 3.41 8.35 -32.40
N PRO A 98 4.69 7.94 -32.47
CA PRO A 98 5.57 7.79 -31.30
C PRO A 98 5.61 9.01 -30.37
N ASN A 99 6.01 8.79 -29.11
CA ASN A 99 6.10 9.76 -28.01
C ASN A 99 4.75 10.36 -27.57
N THR A 100 3.68 9.59 -27.71
CA THR A 100 2.35 9.95 -27.20
C THR A 100 1.99 9.04 -26.02
N GLU A 101 1.23 9.57 -25.05
CA GLU A 101 0.81 8.83 -23.85
C GLU A 101 -0.69 8.97 -23.55
N LYS A 102 -1.30 7.92 -23.02
CA LYS A 102 -2.70 7.90 -22.55
C LYS A 102 -2.75 7.45 -21.12
N SER A 103 -3.43 8.22 -20.28
CA SER A 103 -3.80 7.77 -18.95
C SER A 103 -5.29 7.47 -18.85
N PHE A 104 -5.65 6.39 -18.18
CA PHE A 104 -7.04 5.99 -17.94
C PHE A 104 -7.13 5.10 -16.71
N THR A 105 -8.34 4.91 -16.20
CA THR A 105 -8.63 3.96 -15.12
C THR A 105 -9.52 2.83 -15.63
N ILE A 106 -9.47 1.69 -14.94
CA ILE A 106 -10.39 0.58 -15.14
C ILE A 106 -11.11 0.34 -13.81
N ALA A 107 -12.44 0.41 -13.84
CA ALA A 107 -13.25 0.13 -12.66
C ALA A 107 -13.05 -1.32 -12.21
N GLY A 108 -12.80 -1.53 -10.92
CA GLY A 108 -12.54 -2.84 -10.32
C GLY A 108 -11.07 -3.13 -9.98
N ILE A 109 -10.14 -2.35 -10.54
CA ILE A 109 -8.71 -2.43 -10.20
C ILE A 109 -8.37 -1.25 -9.27
N THR A 110 -8.14 -1.56 -8.00
CA THR A 110 -8.01 -0.58 -6.91
C THR A 110 -6.61 -0.49 -6.32
N SER A 111 -5.75 -1.50 -6.56
CA SER A 111 -4.35 -1.48 -6.10
C SER A 111 -3.40 -2.13 -7.11
N LEU A 112 -2.14 -1.70 -7.10
CA LEU A 112 -1.04 -2.28 -7.86
C LEU A 112 -0.80 -3.74 -7.48
N ALA A 113 -1.03 -4.11 -6.22
CA ALA A 113 -0.89 -5.48 -5.76
C ALA A 113 -1.79 -6.47 -6.52
N GLN A 114 -2.95 -6.02 -7.04
CA GLN A 114 -3.81 -6.87 -7.87
C GLN A 114 -3.20 -7.18 -9.24
N LEU A 115 -2.25 -6.35 -9.69
CA LEU A 115 -1.59 -6.52 -10.98
C LEU A 115 -0.42 -7.49 -10.92
N ASP A 116 0.01 -7.94 -9.74
CA ASP A 116 1.13 -8.89 -9.63
C ASP A 116 0.80 -10.20 -10.37
N GLY A 117 1.61 -10.53 -11.38
CA GLY A 117 1.40 -11.68 -12.24
C GLY A 117 0.19 -11.60 -13.19
N ALA A 118 -0.49 -10.45 -13.27
CA ALA A 118 -1.58 -10.24 -14.23
C ALA A 118 -1.06 -10.25 -15.67
N GLN A 119 -1.88 -10.69 -16.63
CA GLN A 119 -1.58 -10.51 -18.05
C GLN A 119 -2.21 -9.20 -18.55
N LEU A 120 -1.43 -8.41 -19.28
CA LEU A 120 -1.89 -7.21 -19.96
C LEU A 120 -2.00 -7.47 -21.46
N GLY A 121 -2.94 -6.78 -22.11
CA GLY A 121 -3.16 -6.87 -23.54
C GLY A 121 -3.33 -5.51 -24.21
N ILE A 122 -2.64 -5.29 -25.32
CA ILE A 122 -2.85 -4.13 -26.21
C ILE A 122 -3.34 -4.61 -27.57
N ARG A 123 -4.48 -4.05 -27.99
CA ARG A 123 -4.97 -4.15 -29.36
C ARG A 123 -4.63 -2.87 -30.11
N ALA A 124 -3.86 -3.00 -31.19
CA ALA A 124 -3.50 -1.88 -32.06
C ALA A 124 -3.79 -2.15 -33.53
N THR A 125 -4.12 -1.11 -34.29
CA THR A 125 -4.27 -1.11 -35.75
C THR A 125 -3.25 -0.17 -36.39
N SER A 126 -3.25 -0.07 -37.72
CA SER A 126 -2.36 0.82 -38.47
C SER A 126 -0.87 0.52 -38.26
N THR A 127 -0.53 -0.74 -37.98
CA THR A 127 0.85 -1.14 -37.60
C THR A 127 1.78 -1.47 -38.75
N GLY A 128 1.26 -1.48 -39.98
CA GLY A 128 2.06 -1.70 -41.19
C GLY A 128 2.56 -0.39 -41.79
N ALA A 129 3.55 -0.47 -42.69
CA ALA A 129 4.12 0.69 -43.40
C ALA A 129 3.06 1.54 -44.12
N ASP A 130 2.00 0.91 -44.63
CA ASP A 130 0.88 1.57 -45.33
C ASP A 130 -0.37 1.76 -44.45
N GLY A 131 -0.28 1.56 -43.13
CA GLY A 131 -1.40 1.70 -42.20
C GLY A 131 -2.46 0.58 -42.27
N GLN A 132 -2.18 -0.53 -42.96
CA GLN A 132 -3.10 -1.68 -43.13
C GLN A 132 -2.91 -2.80 -42.09
N GLY A 133 -1.92 -2.66 -41.19
CA GLY A 133 -1.54 -3.70 -40.23
C GLY A 133 -2.41 -3.71 -38.97
N SER A 134 -2.34 -4.82 -38.23
CA SER A 134 -2.96 -4.92 -36.92
C SER A 134 -2.15 -5.82 -36.00
N LEU A 135 -2.11 -5.48 -34.71
CA LEU A 135 -1.27 -6.10 -33.71
C LEU A 135 -2.07 -6.48 -32.47
N LYS A 136 -1.74 -7.64 -31.89
CA LYS A 136 -2.17 -8.08 -30.58
C LYS A 136 -0.91 -8.35 -29.77
N LEU A 137 -0.66 -7.49 -28.79
CA LEU A 137 0.44 -7.66 -27.85
C LEU A 137 -0.13 -8.12 -26.52
N ALA A 138 0.55 -9.07 -25.89
CA ALA A 138 0.26 -9.46 -24.53
C ALA A 138 1.57 -9.72 -23.80
N ASP A 139 1.58 -9.44 -22.51
CA ASP A 139 2.73 -9.61 -21.65
C ASP A 139 2.26 -9.75 -20.20
N VAL A 140 3.09 -10.35 -19.35
CA VAL A 140 2.80 -10.49 -17.92
C VAL A 140 3.38 -9.31 -17.18
N VAL A 141 2.63 -8.77 -16.22
CA VAL A 141 3.09 -7.69 -15.36
C VAL A 141 4.30 -8.13 -14.55
N GLU A 142 5.35 -7.31 -14.61
CA GLU A 142 6.49 -7.40 -13.71
C GLU A 142 6.47 -6.18 -12.79
N LEU A 143 5.98 -6.36 -11.57
CA LEU A 143 6.16 -5.34 -10.54
C LEU A 143 7.59 -5.41 -10.00
N PRO A 144 8.25 -4.26 -9.76
CA PRO A 144 9.49 -4.28 -9.01
C PRO A 144 9.21 -4.92 -7.64
N PRO A 145 10.16 -5.71 -7.10
CA PRO A 145 9.99 -6.26 -5.77
C PRO A 145 9.74 -5.10 -4.80
N PRO A 146 8.85 -5.28 -3.80
CA PRO A 146 8.69 -4.28 -2.77
C PRO A 146 10.07 -3.99 -2.16
N PRO A 147 10.36 -2.74 -1.78
CA PRO A 147 11.56 -2.47 -1.00
C PRO A 147 11.58 -3.42 0.20
N PRO A 148 12.77 -3.93 0.60
CA PRO A 148 12.85 -4.75 1.80
C PRO A 148 12.21 -3.99 2.96
N PRO A 149 11.48 -4.68 3.85
CA PRO A 149 10.97 -4.04 5.07
C PRO A 149 12.12 -3.29 5.74
N ILE A 150 11.90 -2.02 6.04
CA ILE A 150 12.82 -1.30 6.92
C ILE A 150 12.69 -1.98 8.27
N ASP A 151 13.80 -2.52 8.76
CA ASP A 151 13.92 -3.12 10.08
C ASP A 151 14.08 -1.98 11.08
N HIS A 152 13.09 -1.80 11.95
CA HIS A 152 13.11 -0.78 13.00
C HIS A 152 13.45 -1.40 14.36
N PHE A 153 13.41 -2.73 14.50
CA PHE A 153 13.51 -3.37 15.80
C PHE A 153 14.44 -4.58 15.77
N PRO A 154 15.45 -4.62 16.66
CA PRO A 154 16.39 -5.72 16.67
C PRO A 154 15.67 -7.03 17.05
N PRO A 155 16.05 -8.18 16.47
CA PRO A 155 15.50 -9.47 16.85
C PRO A 155 15.78 -9.77 18.32
N ARG A 156 14.79 -10.29 19.04
CA ARG A 156 14.86 -10.52 20.49
C ARG A 156 14.89 -12.00 20.85
N THR A 157 15.67 -12.34 21.87
CA THR A 157 15.73 -13.72 22.38
C THR A 157 14.69 -14.02 23.46
N GLN A 158 13.96 -13.00 23.90
CA GLN A 158 12.94 -13.10 24.96
C GLN A 158 11.57 -12.70 24.42
N ASP A 159 10.54 -13.36 24.93
CA ASP A 159 9.15 -13.02 24.63
C ASP A 159 8.85 -11.59 25.07
N ILE A 160 8.19 -10.87 24.18
CA ILE A 160 7.72 -9.51 24.42
C ILE A 160 6.54 -9.58 25.40
N SER A 161 6.62 -8.79 26.47
CA SER A 161 5.58 -8.70 27.51
C SER A 161 4.56 -7.58 27.26
N HIS A 162 5.03 -6.45 26.75
CA HIS A 162 4.20 -5.38 26.24
C HIS A 162 5.01 -4.44 25.34
N VAL A 163 4.26 -3.68 24.56
CA VAL A 163 4.77 -2.66 23.63
C VAL A 163 4.01 -1.36 23.87
N ASP A 164 4.74 -0.27 24.09
CA ASP A 164 4.19 1.08 24.26
C ASP A 164 4.37 1.86 22.95
N PHE A 165 3.28 2.28 22.31
CA PHE A 165 3.28 3.13 21.12
C PHE A 165 3.17 4.59 21.54
N TYR A 166 4.15 5.43 21.20
CA TYR A 166 4.17 6.85 21.55
C TYR A 166 3.73 7.69 20.36
N MET A 167 2.64 8.44 20.51
CA MET A 167 2.06 9.20 19.41
C MET A 167 1.92 10.68 19.71
N ASP A 168 2.10 11.43 18.65
CA ASP A 168 1.87 12.86 18.52
C ASP A 168 0.53 13.06 17.79
N LYS A 169 -0.44 13.73 18.42
CA LYS A 169 -1.76 13.98 17.85
C LYS A 169 -1.82 15.27 17.05
N ASP A 170 -0.98 16.26 17.37
CA ASP A 170 -1.09 17.62 16.82
C ASP A 170 0.05 18.00 15.86
N GLY A 171 1.06 17.15 15.74
CA GLY A 171 2.17 17.25 14.80
C GLY A 171 3.33 18.12 15.29
N ASP A 172 3.41 18.42 16.59
CA ASP A 172 4.47 19.25 17.16
C ASP A 172 5.78 18.50 17.47
N GLY A 173 5.78 17.17 17.33
CA GLY A 173 6.91 16.29 17.61
C GLY A 173 6.99 15.80 19.06
N ASP A 174 6.04 16.19 19.93
CA ASP A 174 5.97 15.76 21.33
C ASP A 174 4.97 14.60 21.51
N VAL A 175 5.14 13.86 22.62
CA VAL A 175 4.26 12.73 22.95
C VAL A 175 2.99 13.25 23.61
N ASP A 176 1.87 13.14 22.90
CA ASP A 176 0.53 13.43 23.43
C ASP A 176 -0.08 12.23 24.16
N VAL A 177 0.12 11.05 23.60
CA VAL A 177 -0.54 9.83 24.05
C VAL A 177 0.41 8.64 23.91
N TYR A 178 0.26 7.67 24.82
CA TYR A 178 0.83 6.36 24.60
C TYR A 178 -0.21 5.27 24.72
N VAL A 179 -0.04 4.24 23.89
CA VAL A 179 -0.91 3.05 23.91
C VAL A 179 -0.05 1.86 24.26
N ARG A 180 -0.29 1.26 25.43
CA ARG A 180 0.35 0.02 25.84
C ARG A 180 -0.46 -1.15 25.32
N VAL A 181 0.20 -2.01 24.56
CA VAL A 181 -0.33 -3.28 24.08
C VAL A 181 0.31 -4.39 24.89
N ASN A 182 -0.46 -5.01 25.78
CA ASN A 182 0.01 -6.18 26.52
C ASN A 182 -0.08 -7.37 25.59
N THR A 183 1.08 -7.95 25.31
CA THR A 183 1.21 -9.03 24.34
C THR A 183 0.95 -10.35 25.06
N SER A 184 0.12 -11.20 24.46
CA SER A 184 0.15 -12.61 24.83
C SER A 184 1.54 -13.16 24.46
N ALA A 185 2.00 -14.21 25.14
CA ALA A 185 3.40 -14.68 25.15
C ALA A 185 3.99 -15.15 23.79
N ALA A 186 3.41 -14.77 22.65
CA ALA A 186 3.76 -15.25 21.32
C ALA A 186 3.79 -14.12 20.26
N VAL A 187 4.31 -12.95 20.60
CA VAL A 187 4.70 -11.97 19.55
C VAL A 187 6.02 -12.42 18.95
N ASN A 188 6.12 -12.31 17.62
CA ASN A 188 7.34 -12.61 16.87
C ASN A 188 8.54 -11.86 17.46
N ASP A 189 9.73 -12.46 17.39
CA ASP A 189 10.96 -11.89 17.93
C ASP A 189 11.46 -10.68 17.15
N ASP A 190 11.08 -10.55 15.87
CA ASP A 190 11.07 -9.30 15.11
C ASP A 190 9.71 -8.61 15.27
N LEU A 191 9.70 -7.35 15.71
CA LEU A 191 8.44 -6.63 15.94
C LEU A 191 7.88 -6.04 14.63
N ASP A 192 8.68 -5.98 13.56
CA ASP A 192 8.39 -5.24 12.32
C ASP A 192 7.08 -5.61 11.64
N THR A 193 6.74 -6.90 11.64
CA THR A 193 5.47 -7.36 11.05
C THR A 193 4.28 -7.11 11.98
N TRP A 194 4.49 -7.29 13.29
CA TRP A 194 3.42 -7.20 14.29
C TRP A 194 3.02 -5.75 14.59
N TYR A 195 4.00 -4.83 14.70
CA TYR A 195 3.71 -3.47 15.14
C TYR A 195 2.84 -2.71 14.14
N GLN A 196 3.01 -2.93 12.83
CA GLN A 196 2.18 -2.28 11.81
C GLN A 196 0.71 -2.70 11.94
N THR A 197 0.46 -3.98 12.18
CA THR A 197 -0.89 -4.50 12.41
C THR A 197 -1.50 -3.91 13.68
N ALA A 198 -0.74 -3.88 14.77
CA ALA A 198 -1.17 -3.27 16.03
C ALA A 198 -1.43 -1.76 15.87
N LEU A 199 -0.56 -1.03 15.17
CA LEU A 199 -0.71 0.40 14.90
C LEU A 199 -1.97 0.70 14.09
N ASN A 200 -2.22 -0.08 13.02
CA ASN A 200 -3.43 0.08 12.21
C ASN A 200 -4.70 -0.16 13.03
N PHE A 201 -4.68 -1.13 13.94
CA PHE A 201 -5.79 -1.33 14.89
C PHE A 201 -5.94 -0.14 15.83
N ILE A 202 -4.86 0.32 16.46
CA ILE A 202 -4.88 1.46 17.40
C ILE A 202 -5.40 2.73 16.72
N LYS A 203 -5.00 2.98 15.46
CA LYS A 203 -5.46 4.11 14.65
C LYS A 203 -6.84 3.93 14.02
N SER A 204 -7.48 2.78 14.17
CA SER A 204 -8.85 2.53 13.68
C SER A 204 -9.86 2.31 14.81
N ALA A 205 -9.38 2.09 16.03
CA ALA A 205 -10.20 1.87 17.21
C ALA A 205 -10.67 3.20 17.81
N ASP A 206 -11.95 3.26 18.17
CA ASP A 206 -12.43 4.21 19.17
C ASP A 206 -11.94 3.74 20.54
N LEU A 207 -10.85 4.37 20.98
CA LEU A 207 -10.16 4.01 22.21
C LEU A 207 -10.68 4.74 23.44
N THR A 208 -11.48 5.80 23.29
CA THR A 208 -12.06 6.56 24.39
C THR A 208 -13.46 6.08 24.75
N GLY A 209 -14.13 5.37 23.82
CA GLY A 209 -15.46 4.82 24.02
C GLY A 209 -16.54 5.90 24.16
N ASP A 210 -16.24 7.12 23.72
CA ASP A 210 -17.15 8.27 23.79
C ASP A 210 -18.07 8.37 22.56
N GLY A 211 -17.89 7.49 21.58
CA GLY A 211 -18.67 7.45 20.34
C GLY A 211 -18.31 8.57 19.36
N VAL A 212 -17.28 9.35 19.64
CA VAL A 212 -16.63 10.28 18.72
C VAL A 212 -15.51 9.47 18.05
N GLY A 213 -15.71 9.12 16.78
CA GLY A 213 -14.85 8.15 16.11
C GLY A 213 -13.36 8.50 16.15
N ASN A 214 -12.53 7.46 16.31
CA ASN A 214 -11.14 7.35 15.88
C ASN A 214 -10.17 8.49 16.24
N ASP A 215 -10.05 8.77 17.54
CA ASP A 215 -9.21 9.85 18.11
C ASP A 215 -7.72 9.85 17.71
N LEU A 216 -7.21 8.71 17.21
CA LEU A 216 -5.81 8.54 16.83
C LEU A 216 -5.60 8.41 15.32
N GLN A 217 -6.63 8.58 14.49
CA GLN A 217 -6.53 8.36 13.05
C GLN A 217 -5.41 9.17 12.39
N ASN A 218 -5.25 10.42 12.84
CA ASN A 218 -4.27 11.36 12.32
C ASN A 218 -3.00 11.47 13.17
N ALA A 219 -2.91 10.70 14.27
CA ALA A 219 -1.75 10.75 15.13
C ALA A 219 -0.51 10.20 14.41
N VAL A 220 0.63 10.85 14.58
CA VAL A 220 1.93 10.42 14.09
C VAL A 220 2.57 9.51 15.13
N LEU A 221 3.06 8.33 14.71
CA LEU A 221 3.82 7.45 15.59
C LEU A 221 5.25 7.97 15.65
N LEU A 222 5.71 8.39 16.84
CA LEU A 222 7.07 8.86 17.06
C LEU A 222 8.05 7.71 17.26
N GLY A 223 7.60 6.66 17.94
CA GLY A 223 8.41 5.48 18.20
C GLY A 223 7.70 4.50 19.11
N VAL A 224 8.41 3.43 19.44
CA VAL A 224 7.88 2.31 20.19
C VAL A 224 8.84 1.91 21.31
N ALA A 225 8.32 1.69 22.52
CA ALA A 225 9.11 1.06 23.57
C ALA A 225 8.70 -0.40 23.80
N ILE A 226 9.69 -1.27 23.84
CA ILE A 226 9.54 -2.72 23.94
C ILE A 226 10.03 -3.20 25.30
N LYS A 227 9.22 -4.03 25.98
CA LYS A 227 9.60 -4.71 27.22
C LYS A 227 9.63 -6.23 27.03
N GLY A 228 10.81 -6.83 27.08
CA GLY A 228 10.98 -8.30 27.14
C GLY A 228 10.81 -8.84 28.56
N GLY A 229 9.90 -9.78 28.75
CA GLY A 229 9.66 -10.48 30.02
C GLY A 229 9.65 -9.61 31.29
N SER A 230 9.98 -10.20 32.44
CA SER A 230 10.11 -9.46 33.70
C SER A 230 11.50 -8.85 33.90
N GLN A 231 12.54 -9.38 33.24
CA GLN A 231 13.94 -9.03 33.55
C GLN A 231 14.59 -7.99 32.63
N GLU A 232 14.09 -7.74 31.42
CA GLU A 232 14.71 -6.72 30.55
C GLU A 232 14.27 -5.31 30.92
N ALA A 233 15.11 -4.31 30.66
CA ALA A 233 14.64 -2.93 30.70
C ALA A 233 13.61 -2.69 29.56
N LYS A 234 12.71 -1.73 29.76
CA LYS A 234 11.92 -1.19 28.65
C LYS A 234 12.86 -0.31 27.80
N VAL A 235 12.91 -0.56 26.50
CA VAL A 235 13.83 0.10 25.57
C VAL A 235 13.04 0.78 24.47
N PHE A 236 13.33 2.04 24.17
CA PHE A 236 12.65 2.83 23.15
C PHE A 236 13.45 2.83 21.85
N TYR A 237 12.73 2.81 20.73
CA TYR A 237 13.25 2.86 19.36
C TYR A 237 12.41 3.86 18.55
N GLU A 238 13.08 4.77 17.86
CA GLU A 238 12.48 5.62 16.83
C GLU A 238 12.23 4.81 15.55
N LEU A 239 11.31 5.27 14.70
CA LEU A 239 11.08 4.67 13.39
C LEU A 239 11.99 5.29 12.31
N ASP A 240 13.30 5.32 12.58
CA ASP A 240 14.30 5.95 11.71
C ASP A 240 15.02 4.94 10.78
N GLY A 241 14.73 3.65 10.96
CA GLY A 241 15.30 2.54 10.19
C GLY A 241 16.67 2.08 10.69
N ASN A 242 17.07 2.47 11.90
CA ASN A 242 18.19 1.88 12.60
C ASN A 242 17.71 0.96 13.73
N PRO A 243 17.76 -0.37 13.55
CA PRO A 243 17.30 -1.31 14.59
C PRO A 243 18.33 -1.50 15.73
N ASN A 244 19.49 -0.84 15.68
CA ASN A 244 20.61 -1.15 16.57
C ASN A 244 20.92 -0.07 17.59
N ASP A 245 20.36 1.12 17.48
CA ASP A 245 20.41 2.12 18.53
C ASP A 245 19.23 1.99 19.49
N VAL A 246 19.52 2.43 20.70
CA VAL A 246 18.50 2.64 21.72
C VAL A 246 18.33 4.13 21.78
N ASP A 247 17.13 4.57 21.46
CA ASP A 247 16.83 6.00 21.41
C ASP A 247 16.43 6.52 22.79
N PRO A 248 16.73 7.80 23.07
CA PRO A 248 16.19 8.45 24.24
C PRO A 248 14.66 8.50 24.11
N LEU A 249 13.95 8.13 25.18
CA LEU A 249 12.52 8.45 25.28
C LEU A 249 12.33 9.95 25.03
N PRO A 250 11.35 10.36 24.20
CA PRO A 250 11.03 11.76 24.01
C PRO A 250 10.79 12.41 25.38
N THR A 251 11.61 13.41 25.74
CA THR A 251 11.68 13.95 27.12
C THR A 251 10.62 15.01 27.41
N HIS A 252 9.77 15.33 26.44
CA HIS A 252 8.81 16.43 26.51
C HIS A 252 7.38 16.01 26.88
N GLY A 253 7.18 14.77 27.34
CA GLY A 253 5.98 14.33 28.06
C GLY A 253 6.39 13.45 29.25
N ILE A 254 6.14 13.89 30.49
CA ILE A 254 6.42 13.04 31.66
C ILE A 254 5.42 11.89 31.66
N LEU A 255 5.91 10.70 31.36
CA LEU A 255 5.19 9.45 31.54
C LEU A 255 5.21 9.09 33.03
N VAL A 256 4.13 9.38 33.73
CA VAL A 256 3.89 8.73 35.02
C VAL A 256 3.33 7.34 34.72
N ASP A 257 4.22 6.33 34.67
CA ASP A 257 3.81 4.93 34.77
C ASP A 257 3.26 4.75 36.19
N ASN A 258 1.98 5.05 36.39
CA ASN A 258 1.28 4.74 37.63
C ASN A 258 0.65 3.36 37.44
N PRO A 259 1.30 2.27 37.88
CA PRO A 259 0.61 1.00 38.01
C PRO A 259 -0.45 1.23 39.08
N VAL A 260 -1.69 1.51 38.67
CA VAL A 260 -2.77 1.76 39.63
C VAL A 260 -3.05 0.46 40.36
N GLY A 261 -2.35 0.26 41.47
CA GLY A 261 -2.84 -0.51 42.59
C GLY A 261 -4.16 0.11 42.99
N PHE A 262 -5.20 -0.72 43.00
CA PHE A 262 -6.53 -0.34 43.44
C PHE A 262 -6.48 0.34 44.81
N GLY A 263 -6.80 1.64 44.87
CA GLY A 263 -7.04 2.32 46.12
C GLY A 263 -6.87 3.84 46.06
N GLY A 264 -8.00 4.56 46.02
CA GLY A 264 -8.05 5.94 46.51
C GLY A 264 -8.34 7.00 45.47
N HIS A 265 -9.61 7.44 45.48
CA HIS A 265 -10.13 8.76 45.11
C HIS A 265 -9.19 9.79 44.44
N GLY A 266 -9.58 10.20 43.22
CA GLY A 266 -9.45 11.60 42.78
C GLY A 266 -8.69 11.79 41.47
N LEU A 267 -9.40 12.31 40.48
CA LEU A 267 -8.97 12.84 39.17
C LEU A 267 -8.80 11.79 38.06
N GLY A 268 -9.64 11.94 37.03
CA GLY A 268 -9.92 10.93 36.01
C GLY A 268 -8.82 10.81 34.97
N ALA A 269 -8.06 9.71 35.04
CA ALA A 269 -7.40 9.12 33.90
C ALA A 269 -8.36 8.10 33.26
N TYR A 270 -8.73 8.32 32.00
CA TYR A 270 -9.51 7.36 31.22
C TYR A 270 -8.60 6.19 30.82
N ASN A 271 -8.47 5.20 31.71
CA ASN A 271 -7.82 3.94 31.38
C ASN A 271 -8.84 3.07 30.63
N ALA A 272 -8.99 3.29 29.33
CA ALA A 272 -9.73 2.36 28.49
C ALA A 272 -8.92 1.07 28.33
N VAL A 273 -9.54 -0.06 28.67
CA VAL A 273 -8.98 -1.40 28.47
C VAL A 273 -9.81 -2.10 27.41
N ILE A 274 -9.23 -2.31 26.23
CA ILE A 274 -9.89 -2.99 25.10
C ILE A 274 -9.15 -4.30 24.83
N SER A 275 -9.85 -5.36 24.44
CA SER A 275 -9.22 -6.63 24.07
C SER A 275 -9.57 -7.03 22.64
N TYR A 276 -8.56 -7.39 21.85
CA TYR A 276 -8.69 -7.92 20.49
C TYR A 276 -7.74 -9.12 20.34
N ASP A 277 -8.27 -10.25 19.87
CA ASP A 277 -7.50 -11.49 19.65
C ASP A 277 -6.65 -11.95 20.86
N GLY A 278 -7.20 -11.85 22.07
CA GLY A 278 -6.50 -12.21 23.31
C GLY A 278 -5.44 -11.21 23.79
N THR A 279 -5.21 -10.13 23.04
CA THR A 279 -4.30 -9.02 23.39
C THR A 279 -5.08 -7.92 24.12
N THR A 280 -4.49 -7.32 25.16
CA THR A 280 -5.15 -6.27 25.96
C THR A 280 -4.46 -4.93 25.77
N PHE A 281 -5.22 -3.94 25.30
CA PHE A 281 -4.82 -2.58 25.04
C PHE A 281 -5.13 -1.73 26.27
N GLN A 282 -4.17 -0.95 26.74
CA GLN A 282 -4.32 0.04 27.79
C GLN A 282 -3.89 1.40 27.26
N VAL A 283 -4.78 2.38 27.34
CA VAL A 283 -4.49 3.74 26.89
C VAL A 283 -4.08 4.58 28.09
N GLY A 284 -2.95 5.27 27.97
CA GLY A 284 -2.50 6.27 28.93
C GLY A 284 -2.35 7.63 28.25
N THR A 285 -2.60 8.71 29.00
CA THR A 285 -2.33 10.08 28.53
C THR A 285 -0.97 10.53 29.09
N ALA A 286 -0.15 11.17 28.26
CA ALA A 286 1.04 11.85 28.76
C ALA A 286 0.59 13.13 29.46
N TRP A 287 1.11 13.40 30.67
CA TRP A 287 0.76 14.62 31.40
C TRP A 287 1.87 15.65 31.19
N SER A 288 1.59 16.74 30.48
CA SER A 288 2.50 17.88 30.44
C SER A 288 2.37 18.64 31.75
N GLY A 289 3.40 18.54 32.59
CA GLY A 289 3.48 19.30 33.83
C GLY A 289 3.77 20.78 33.55
N GLN A 290 2.82 21.52 33.00
CA GLN A 290 2.79 22.98 33.02
C GLN A 290 1.42 23.46 33.48
N ASP A 291 1.15 23.41 34.78
CA ASP A 291 0.28 24.37 35.47
C ASP A 291 0.27 24.07 36.98
N TYR A 292 1.29 24.59 37.68
CA TYR A 292 1.22 24.84 39.12
C TYR A 292 2.15 26.00 39.47
N LEU A 293 1.76 27.23 39.14
CA LEU A 293 2.06 28.43 39.94
C LEU A 293 0.97 29.48 39.69
N GLY A 294 -0.04 29.48 40.57
CA GLY A 294 -1.11 30.47 40.67
C GLY A 294 -2.02 30.15 41.84
#